data_AF-A0A5N5RHF9-F1
#
_entry.id   AF-A0A5N5RHF9-F1
#
_cell.length_a   1.000
_cell.length_b   1.000
_cell.length_c   1.000
_cell.angle_alpha   90.00
_cell.angle_beta   90.00
_cell.angle_gamma   90.00
#
_symmetry.space_group_name_H-M   'P 1'
#
loop_
_entity.id
_entity.type
_entity.pdbx_description
1 polymer ?
#
loop_
_entity_poly.entity_id
_entity_poly.type
_entity_poly.pdbx_seq_one_letter_code
_entity_poly.pdbx_strand_id
1 'polypeptide(L)'
;MGGRGAASGVGNNGKPYGSEYRTLLQVDNIKFVERRDGRSTTAPIETRSENRIYATIRKDNGQMHSISIMRDGKVRTQIDYQDHYGLGPHTHEWTYPGTKVVRGKPRPMTAEERNLFDKVNEEYRRFRSGS
;
A
#
# COMPACT_ATOMS: atom_id res chain seq x y z
N MET A 1 -30.26 -13.91 -19.75
CA MET A 1 -30.17 -14.30 -18.31
C MET A 1 -28.76 -14.78 -18.02
N GLY A 2 -28.13 -14.28 -16.96
CA GLY A 2 -26.77 -14.69 -16.55
C GLY A 2 -26.06 -13.64 -15.71
N GLY A 3 -26.61 -13.31 -14.55
CA GLY A 3 -26.06 -12.33 -13.62
C GLY A 3 -24.66 -12.68 -13.13
N ARG A 4 -23.78 -11.69 -13.13
CA ARG A 4 -22.52 -11.65 -12.39
C ARG A 4 -22.54 -10.30 -11.67
N GLY A 5 -22.86 -10.25 -10.39
CA GLY A 5 -21.94 -10.65 -9.32
C GLY A 5 -21.39 -9.35 -8.73
N ALA A 6 -21.87 -9.00 -7.54
CA ALA A 6 -21.75 -7.71 -6.88
C ALA A 6 -20.35 -7.05 -6.95
N ALA A 7 -20.25 -5.87 -7.55
CA ALA A 7 -19.11 -4.96 -7.30
C ALA A 7 -19.42 -4.16 -6.03
N SER A 8 -18.93 -4.71 -4.91
CA SER A 8 -19.07 -4.14 -3.58
C SER A 8 -18.29 -2.82 -3.44
N GLY A 9 -18.98 -1.78 -2.96
CA GLY A 9 -18.37 -0.59 -2.36
C GLY A 9 -18.09 0.55 -3.34
N VAL A 10 -18.98 1.55 -3.32
CA VAL A 10 -18.68 2.90 -3.81
C VAL A 10 -18.00 3.63 -2.65
N GLY A 11 -16.80 4.15 -2.85
CA GLY A 11 -16.14 5.02 -1.87
C GLY A 11 -16.88 6.34 -1.73
N ASN A 12 -16.61 7.10 -0.67
CA ASN A 12 -17.32 8.34 -0.29
C ASN A 12 -17.35 9.44 -1.39
N ASN A 13 -16.65 9.23 -2.51
CA ASN A 13 -16.54 10.14 -3.66
C ASN A 13 -17.11 9.54 -4.97
N GLY A 14 -18.00 8.54 -4.91
CA GLY A 14 -18.71 8.03 -6.10
C GLY A 14 -17.87 7.16 -7.05
N LYS A 15 -16.62 6.85 -6.70
CA LYS A 15 -15.74 5.96 -7.47
C LYS A 15 -15.70 4.56 -6.85
N PRO A 16 -15.71 3.48 -7.66
CA PRO A 16 -15.49 2.13 -7.15
C PRO A 16 -14.18 2.07 -6.35
N TYR A 17 -14.18 1.43 -5.18
CA TYR A 17 -12.94 1.21 -4.41
C TYR A 17 -11.88 0.51 -5.29
N GLY A 18 -10.65 1.00 -5.27
CA GLY A 18 -9.54 0.48 -6.09
C GLY A 18 -9.41 1.08 -7.50
N SER A 19 -10.41 1.81 -8.01
CA SER A 19 -10.32 2.46 -9.34
C SER A 19 -9.28 3.58 -9.42
N GLU A 20 -8.83 4.11 -8.28
CA GLU A 20 -7.77 5.11 -8.17
C GLU A 20 -6.38 4.53 -8.45
N TYR A 21 -6.25 3.20 -8.47
CA TYR A 21 -4.99 2.50 -8.63
C TYR A 21 -5.00 1.64 -9.90
N ARG A 22 -3.82 1.41 -10.47
CA ARG A 22 -3.56 0.31 -11.41
C ARG A 22 -2.56 -0.64 -10.77
N THR A 23 -2.76 -1.94 -11.00
CA THR A 23 -1.78 -2.95 -10.57
C THR A 23 -0.68 -2.99 -11.61
N LEU A 24 0.58 -2.88 -11.17
CA LEU A 24 1.75 -3.05 -12.03
C LEU A 24 2.22 -4.50 -12.05
N LEU A 25 2.20 -5.13 -10.88
CA LEU A 25 2.80 -6.43 -10.60
C LEU A 25 2.15 -7.02 -9.35
N GLN A 26 2.02 -8.34 -9.29
CA GLN A 26 1.65 -9.05 -8.07
C GLN A 26 2.57 -10.25 -7.90
N VAL A 27 3.18 -10.38 -6.72
CA VAL A 27 4.02 -11.51 -6.31
C VAL A 27 3.52 -11.97 -4.94
N ASP A 28 3.05 -13.21 -4.84
CA ASP A 28 2.44 -13.74 -3.61
C ASP A 28 1.32 -12.82 -3.07
N ASN A 29 1.44 -12.43 -1.80
CA ASN A 29 0.59 -11.47 -1.10
C ASN A 29 1.07 -10.02 -1.26
N ILE A 30 2.04 -9.72 -2.11
CA ILE A 30 2.52 -8.37 -2.40
C ILE A 30 1.89 -7.88 -3.71
N LYS A 31 1.21 -6.74 -3.65
CA LYS A 31 0.62 -6.09 -4.82
C LYS A 31 1.27 -4.72 -5.03
N PHE A 32 1.92 -4.56 -6.18
CA PHE A 32 2.52 -3.31 -6.59
C PHE A 32 1.48 -2.50 -7.35
N VAL A 33 1.18 -1.32 -6.83
CA VAL A 33 0.10 -0.48 -7.29
C VAL A 33 0.61 0.91 -7.58
N GLU A 34 0.06 1.54 -8.60
CA GLU A 34 0.37 2.92 -8.96
C GLU A 34 -0.94 3.72 -8.99
N ARG A 35 -0.96 4.90 -8.37
CA ARG A 35 -2.13 5.78 -8.45
C ARG A 35 -2.27 6.37 -9.83
N ARG A 36 -3.49 6.33 -10.37
CA ARG A 36 -3.82 6.88 -11.69
C ARG A 36 -3.83 8.41 -11.70
N ASP A 37 -4.14 9.04 -10.57
CA ASP A 37 -4.39 10.49 -10.44
C ASP A 37 -3.19 11.30 -9.91
N GLY A 38 -2.03 10.67 -9.68
CA GLY A 38 -0.77 11.36 -9.35
C GLY A 38 -0.75 12.06 -7.98
N ARG A 39 -1.79 11.94 -7.17
CA ARG A 39 -1.84 12.51 -5.81
C ARG A 39 -1.03 11.65 -4.84
N SER A 40 -0.44 12.27 -3.83
CA SER A 40 0.13 11.55 -2.69
C SER A 40 -1.01 10.91 -1.88
N THR A 41 -0.69 9.81 -1.18
CA THR A 41 -1.41 9.18 -0.05
C THR A 41 -2.24 7.90 -0.30
N THR A 42 -2.23 7.09 0.78
CA THR A 42 -3.10 5.99 1.27
C THR A 42 -3.31 4.77 0.38
N ALA A 43 -2.71 3.63 0.77
CA ALA A 43 -2.80 2.36 0.03
C ALA A 43 -4.23 1.94 -0.33
N PRO A 44 -4.42 1.26 -1.47
CA PRO A 44 -5.73 0.79 -1.88
C PRO A 44 -6.25 -0.22 -0.87
N ILE A 45 -7.32 0.16 -0.17
CA ILE A 45 -8.11 -0.75 0.65
C ILE A 45 -8.97 -1.56 -0.33
N GLU A 46 -8.39 -2.55 -1.00
CA GLU A 46 -9.23 -3.53 -1.67
C GLU A 46 -9.89 -4.40 -0.62
N THR A 47 -11.20 -4.53 -0.77
CA THR A 47 -12.08 -5.31 0.09
C THR A 47 -11.50 -6.69 0.42
N ARG A 48 -11.25 -6.92 1.72
CA ARG A 48 -11.22 -8.23 2.39
C ARG A 48 -10.06 -9.21 2.12
N SER A 49 -8.96 -8.80 1.49
CA SER A 49 -7.76 -9.65 1.49
C SER A 49 -7.00 -9.51 2.81
N GLU A 50 -7.16 -10.47 3.72
CA GLU A 50 -6.34 -10.55 4.94
C GLU A 50 -4.85 -10.65 4.60
N ASN A 51 -4.00 -9.98 5.37
CA ASN A 51 -2.52 -10.03 5.25
C ASN A 51 -1.95 -9.61 3.88
N ARG A 52 -2.68 -8.79 3.12
CA ARG A 52 -2.18 -8.21 1.87
C ARG A 52 -1.15 -7.13 2.14
N ILE A 53 -0.10 -7.10 1.33
CA ILE A 53 0.93 -6.06 1.34
C ILE A 53 0.77 -5.25 0.05
N TYR A 54 0.68 -3.93 0.18
CA TYR A 54 0.59 -3.01 -0.95
C TYR A 54 1.85 -2.17 -1.05
N ALA A 55 2.57 -2.29 -2.15
CA ALA A 55 3.69 -1.41 -2.49
C ALA A 55 3.19 -0.32 -3.45
N THR A 56 3.11 0.92 -2.97
CA THR A 56 2.62 2.05 -3.76
C THR A 56 3.76 2.69 -4.54
N ILE A 57 3.71 2.63 -5.86
CA ILE A 57 4.68 3.23 -6.78
C ILE A 57 4.19 4.61 -7.20
N ARG A 58 5.09 5.60 -7.24
CA ARG A 58 4.78 6.93 -7.74
C ARG A 58 4.71 6.91 -9.27
N LYS A 59 3.64 7.47 -9.83
CA LYS A 59 3.40 7.51 -11.27
C LYS A 59 4.38 8.41 -12.02
N ASP A 60 4.82 9.49 -11.39
CA ASP A 60 5.68 10.53 -11.98
C ASP A 60 7.07 10.00 -12.31
N ASN A 61 7.66 9.18 -11.43
CA ASN A 61 9.05 8.74 -11.56
C ASN A 61 9.26 7.23 -11.38
N GLY A 62 8.20 6.45 -11.14
CA GLY A 62 8.29 5.01 -10.94
C GLY A 62 9.00 4.59 -9.65
N GLN A 63 9.23 5.50 -8.70
CA GLN A 63 9.89 5.17 -7.43
C GLN A 63 8.91 4.61 -6.41
N MET A 64 9.43 3.82 -5.47
CA MET A 64 8.66 3.38 -4.31
C MET A 64 8.23 4.58 -3.44
N HIS A 65 6.94 4.67 -3.11
CA HIS A 65 6.40 5.65 -2.17
C HIS A 65 6.26 5.11 -0.75
N SER A 66 5.52 4.01 -0.59
CA SER A 66 5.26 3.37 0.70
C SER A 66 4.86 1.89 0.57
N ILE A 67 5.14 1.10 1.60
CA ILE A 67 4.64 -0.27 1.76
C ILE A 67 3.58 -0.25 2.87
N SER A 68 2.37 -0.71 2.57
CA SER A 68 1.28 -0.84 3.55
C SER A 68 0.97 -2.29 3.81
N ILE A 69 0.99 -2.67 5.09
CA ILE A 69 0.67 -4.01 5.58
C ILE A 69 -0.76 -3.97 6.12
N MET A 70 -1.63 -4.79 5.52
CA MET A 70 -3.03 -4.86 5.87
C MET A 70 -3.30 -5.92 6.94
N ARG A 71 -4.17 -5.61 7.90
CA ARG A 71 -4.75 -6.54 8.85
C ARG A 71 -6.21 -6.18 9.09
N ASP A 72 -7.10 -7.17 9.09
CA ASP A 72 -8.55 -6.98 9.30
C ASP A 72 -9.17 -5.96 8.32
N GLY A 73 -8.68 -5.94 7.06
CA GLY A 73 -9.13 -5.01 6.03
C GLY A 73 -8.69 -3.54 6.24
N LYS A 74 -7.77 -3.28 7.17
CA LYS A 74 -7.23 -1.94 7.46
C LYS A 74 -5.71 -1.94 7.34
N VAL A 75 -5.12 -0.79 7.00
CA VAL A 75 -3.67 -0.62 7.11
C VAL A 75 -3.31 -0.65 8.59
N ARG A 76 -2.40 -1.52 9.01
CA ARG A 76 -1.86 -1.47 10.38
C ARG A 76 -0.49 -0.84 10.41
N THR A 77 0.35 -1.22 9.47
CA THR A 77 1.73 -0.75 9.43
C THR A 77 1.99 -0.14 8.06
N GLN A 78 2.66 0.99 8.03
CA GLN A 78 3.09 1.64 6.80
C GLN A 78 4.57 1.99 6.89
N ILE A 79 5.36 1.53 5.93
CA ILE A 79 6.76 1.89 5.76
C ILE A 79 6.84 2.96 4.67
N ASP A 80 7.33 4.15 5.00
CA ASP A 80 7.49 5.25 4.07
C ASP A 80 8.93 5.37 3.60
N TYR A 81 9.13 5.65 2.31
CA TYR A 81 10.46 5.82 1.71
C TYR A 81 10.96 7.26 1.82
N GLN A 82 10.04 8.22 1.89
CA GLN A 82 10.40 9.62 2.02
C GLN A 82 10.83 9.90 3.45
N ASP A 83 12.12 10.11 3.63
CA ASP A 83 12.67 10.47 4.92
C ASP A 83 12.00 11.75 5.46
N HIS A 84 11.76 11.71 6.76
CA HIS A 84 11.50 12.88 7.56
C HIS A 84 12.00 12.60 8.98
N TYR A 85 12.52 13.63 9.64
CA TYR A 85 13.23 13.53 10.93
C TYR A 85 14.55 12.72 10.89
N GLY A 86 15.16 12.49 9.72
CA GLY A 86 16.50 11.90 9.61
C GLY A 86 16.56 10.39 9.89
N LEU A 87 15.45 9.67 9.69
CA LEU A 87 15.34 8.23 9.93
C LEU A 87 15.64 7.39 8.68
N GLY A 88 15.66 8.02 7.49
CA GLY A 88 15.57 7.32 6.22
C GLY A 88 14.19 6.67 6.05
N PRO A 89 14.10 5.55 5.33
CA PRO A 89 12.88 4.76 5.31
C PRO A 89 12.49 4.29 6.72
N HIS A 90 11.25 4.52 7.13
CA HIS A 90 10.79 4.33 8.51
C HIS A 90 9.32 3.89 8.57
N THR A 91 8.88 3.47 9.75
CA THR A 91 7.57 2.85 9.96
C THR A 91 6.62 3.76 10.73
N HIS A 92 5.34 3.72 10.38
CA HIS A 92 4.22 4.23 11.15
C HIS A 92 3.22 3.12 11.47
N GLU A 93 2.69 3.16 12.69
CA GLU A 93 1.55 2.34 13.10
C GLU A 93 0.24 3.10 12.94
N TRP A 94 -0.79 2.43 12.45
CA TRP A 94 -2.14 2.96 12.30
C TRP A 94 -3.06 2.35 13.33
N THR A 95 -3.77 3.22 14.06
CA THR A 95 -4.76 2.82 15.05
C THR A 95 -6.12 3.40 14.71
N TYR A 96 -7.17 2.70 15.15
CA TYR A 96 -8.55 3.00 14.81
C TYR A 96 -9.44 3.08 16.07
N PRO A 97 -9.19 4.01 17.00
CA PRO A 97 -10.03 4.17 18.19
C PRO A 97 -11.39 4.76 17.80
N GLY A 98 -12.44 3.93 17.92
CA GLY A 98 -13.80 4.31 17.52
C GLY A 98 -13.89 4.63 16.03
N THR A 99 -14.32 5.86 15.71
CA THR A 99 -14.44 6.36 14.32
C THR A 99 -13.19 7.10 13.83
N LYS A 100 -12.18 7.29 14.68
CA LYS A 100 -10.96 8.03 14.33
C LYS A 100 -9.95 7.11 13.65
N VAL A 101 -9.20 7.67 12.71
CA VAL A 101 -8.01 7.05 12.11
C VAL A 101 -6.80 7.85 12.59
N VAL A 102 -5.86 7.19 13.26
CA VAL A 102 -4.68 7.84 13.83
C VAL A 102 -3.43 7.19 13.27
N ARG A 103 -2.56 8.01 12.66
CA ARG A 103 -1.22 7.62 12.26
C ARG A 103 -0.23 7.95 13.39
N GLY A 104 0.45 6.93 13.90
CA GLY A 104 1.43 7.04 14.97
C GLY A 104 2.68 7.82 14.55
N LYS A 105 3.53 8.16 15.53
CA LYS A 105 4.83 8.80 15.27
C LYS A 105 5.73 7.87 14.44
N PRO A 106 6.63 8.42 13.61
CA PRO A 106 7.58 7.62 12.87
C PRO A 106 8.53 6.92 13.86
N ARG A 107 8.90 5.69 13.53
CA ARG A 107 9.90 4.90 14.26
C ARG A 107 10.81 4.15 13.29
N PRO A 108 12.01 3.76 13.72
CA PRO A 108 12.82 2.81 12.96
C PRO A 108 12.04 1.52 12.66
N MET A 109 12.39 0.89 11.55
CA MET A 109 11.87 -0.44 11.20
C MET A 109 12.34 -1.48 12.21
N THR A 110 11.47 -2.46 12.50
CA THR A 110 11.90 -3.71 13.15
C THR A 110 12.70 -4.58 12.18
N ALA A 111 13.35 -5.63 12.67
CA ALA A 111 14.06 -6.59 11.81
C ALA A 111 13.12 -7.27 10.79
N GLU A 112 11.91 -7.62 11.20
CA GLU A 112 10.90 -8.22 10.32
C GLU A 112 10.43 -7.25 9.23
N GLU A 113 10.21 -5.98 9.60
CA GLU A 113 9.85 -4.93 8.64
C GLU A 113 10.98 -4.64 7.66
N ARG A 114 12.23 -4.69 8.12
CA ARG A 114 13.40 -4.55 7.26
C ARG A 114 13.47 -5.69 6.25
N ASN A 115 13.31 -6.94 6.69
CA ASN A 115 13.30 -8.11 5.80
C ASN A 115 12.19 -8.02 4.75
N LEU A 116 10.99 -7.58 5.16
CA LEU A 116 9.89 -7.35 4.22
C LEU A 116 10.22 -6.21 3.24
N PHE A 117 10.75 -5.09 3.73
CA PHE A 117 11.16 -3.96 2.91
C PHE A 117 12.16 -4.40 1.85
N ASP A 118 13.18 -5.17 2.23
CA ASP A 118 14.20 -5.67 1.32
C ASP A 118 13.60 -6.63 0.27
N LYS A 119 12.74 -7.58 0.68
CA LYS A 119 12.01 -8.47 -0.24
C LYS A 119 11.20 -7.67 -1.26
N VAL A 120 10.41 -6.69 -0.82
CA VAL A 120 9.57 -5.87 -1.70
C VAL A 120 10.43 -5.09 -2.71
N ASN A 121 11.54 -4.51 -2.27
CA ASN A 121 12.46 -3.79 -3.16
C ASN A 121 13.12 -4.71 -4.17
N GLU A 122 13.49 -5.91 -3.76
CA GLU A 122 14.09 -6.90 -4.65
C GLU A 122 13.12 -7.33 -5.75
N GLU A 123 11.88 -7.68 -5.39
CA GLU A 123 10.84 -8.05 -6.37
C GLU A 123 10.55 -6.91 -7.35
N TYR A 124 10.49 -5.67 -6.86
CA TYR A 124 10.30 -4.52 -7.73
C TYR A 124 11.48 -4.29 -8.67
N ARG A 125 12.71 -4.45 -8.18
CA ARG A 125 13.94 -4.33 -8.99
C ARG A 125 13.95 -5.38 -10.10
N ARG A 126 13.64 -6.65 -9.79
CA ARG A 126 13.55 -7.75 -10.76
C ARG A 126 12.54 -7.43 -11.86
N PHE A 127 11.36 -6.94 -11.49
CA PHE A 127 10.36 -6.49 -12.46
C PHE A 127 10.86 -5.37 -13.36
N ARG A 128 11.55 -4.36 -12.80
CA ARG A 128 12.08 -3.22 -13.55
C ARG A 128 13.26 -3.59 -14.46
N SER A 129 14.07 -4.58 -14.11
CA SER A 129 15.21 -5.04 -14.91
C SER A 129 14.85 -6.05 -15.99
N GLY A 130 13.72 -6.73 -15.86
CA GLY A 130 13.22 -7.72 -16.83
C GLY A 130 12.18 -7.20 -17.82
N SER A 131 11.97 -5.88 -17.88
CA SER A 131 11.03 -5.19 -18.78
C SER A 131 11.75 -4.44 -19.91
#